data_AF-A0A1J5RSG9-F1
#
_entry.id   AF-A0A1J5RSG9-F1
#
_cell.length_a   1.000
_cell.length_b   1.000
_cell.length_c   1.000
_cell.angle_alpha   90.00
_cell.angle_beta   90.00
_cell.angle_gamma   90.00
#
_symmetry.space_group_name_H-M   'P 1'
#
loop_
_entity.id
_entity.type
_entity.pdbx_description
1 polymer ?
#
loop_
_entity_poly.entity_id
_entity_poly.type
_entity_poly.pdbx_seq_one_letter_code
_entity_poly.pdbx_strand_id
1 'polypeptide(L)'
;MCGIWEERGDMHSGEVWKAGASVLYAALLMTLLMGCTGISPERLAGMATVEVADGHTMHSVDSEMKLFTDSVNVEPGIHVFEMTTSCYSNNCFYRTYRFKAEAGYLYRLMPDQSILVLDRNDRHQRKLGELTPYGSSGIDYGTSGQIQAYRQDVAKQQAAAQAALIDQRRQNLPLMTKPGAKLCQVQGQIRYVGFVEAVTADKVQIRVVEGMFNDNNGYALANFKPQIVWDSPLNWDLCE
;
A
#
# COMPACT_ATOMS: atom_id res chain seq x y z
N MET A 1 -21.08 -16.16 3.73
CA MET A 1 -22.17 -16.42 4.69
C MET A 1 -23.35 -17.00 3.93
N CYS A 2 -23.96 -18.11 4.38
CA CYS A 2 -25.30 -18.47 3.89
C CYS A 2 -26.31 -17.76 4.78
N GLY A 3 -26.89 -16.66 4.28
CA GLY A 3 -28.03 -16.02 4.92
C GLY A 3 -29.22 -16.98 4.91
N ILE A 4 -29.71 -17.30 6.09
CA ILE A 4 -30.98 -18.00 6.27
C ILE A 4 -32.06 -16.96 5.98
N TRP A 5 -32.72 -17.08 4.83
CA TRP A 5 -33.95 -16.36 4.55
C TRP A 5 -35.07 -17.01 5.38
N GLU A 6 -35.62 -16.24 6.31
CA GLU A 6 -36.79 -16.60 7.11
C GLU A 6 -38.05 -16.21 6.32
N GLU A 7 -38.63 -17.16 5.58
CA GLU A 7 -39.95 -16.99 4.95
C GLU A 7 -41.03 -16.91 6.05
N ARG A 8 -41.62 -15.73 6.22
CA ARG A 8 -42.88 -15.58 6.95
C ARG A 8 -44.00 -16.16 6.09
N GLY A 9 -44.60 -17.24 6.58
CA GLY A 9 -45.79 -17.84 6.01
C GLY A 9 -47.03 -17.00 6.27
N ASP A 10 -47.77 -16.71 5.21
CA ASP A 10 -49.19 -16.37 5.30
C ASP A 10 -50.02 -17.65 5.13
N MET A 11 -50.77 -17.93 6.18
CA MET A 11 -51.54 -19.13 6.41
C MET A 11 -52.98 -18.89 5.93
N HIS A 12 -53.35 -19.44 4.77
CA HIS A 12 -54.75 -19.55 4.37
C HIS A 12 -55.23 -21.01 4.36
N SER A 13 -56.28 -21.20 5.14
CA SER A 13 -57.06 -22.40 5.40
C SER A 13 -57.70 -23.00 4.13
N GLY A 14 -57.61 -24.31 3.99
CA GLY A 14 -58.36 -25.09 2.99
C GLY A 14 -58.30 -26.58 3.29
N GLU A 15 -59.46 -27.20 3.46
CA GLU A 15 -59.76 -28.52 3.99
C GLU A 15 -59.30 -29.76 3.17
N VAL A 16 -58.98 -30.81 3.94
CA VAL A 16 -59.33 -32.25 3.80
C VAL A 16 -58.99 -32.99 2.48
N TRP A 17 -58.17 -34.05 2.57
CA TRP A 17 -58.53 -35.48 2.32
C TRP A 17 -57.29 -36.40 2.17
N LYS A 18 -57.41 -37.58 2.80
CA LYS A 18 -56.81 -38.89 2.51
C LYS A 18 -55.40 -39.24 3.02
N ALA A 19 -55.44 -40.17 3.97
CA ALA A 19 -54.39 -41.06 4.39
C ALA A 19 -53.81 -41.91 3.25
N GLY A 20 -52.54 -42.26 3.38
CA GLY A 20 -51.93 -43.44 2.76
C GLY A 20 -50.81 -43.17 1.76
N ALA A 21 -49.61 -42.80 2.25
CA ALA A 21 -48.31 -43.15 1.66
C ALA A 21 -47.14 -42.57 2.50
N SER A 22 -47.14 -42.80 3.81
CA SER A 22 -45.96 -42.57 4.65
C SER A 22 -45.06 -43.79 4.55
N VAL A 23 -43.81 -43.61 4.10
CA VAL A 23 -42.57 -44.29 4.57
C VAL A 23 -41.41 -44.18 3.56
N LEU A 24 -41.63 -43.81 2.28
CA LEU A 24 -40.53 -43.79 1.28
C LEU A 24 -39.96 -42.41 0.88
N TYR A 25 -40.52 -41.29 1.36
CA TYR A 25 -39.97 -39.94 1.08
C TYR A 25 -39.02 -39.39 2.15
N ALA A 26 -38.88 -40.07 3.30
CA ALA A 26 -38.00 -39.61 4.38
C ALA A 26 -36.51 -39.96 4.16
N ALA A 27 -36.19 -40.86 3.21
CA ALA A 27 -34.81 -41.30 2.95
C ALA A 27 -34.10 -40.50 1.84
N LEU A 28 -34.81 -39.69 1.05
CA LEU A 28 -34.21 -38.89 -0.03
C LEU A 28 -33.98 -37.41 0.34
N LEU A 29 -34.53 -36.95 1.47
CA LEU A 29 -34.33 -35.57 1.96
C LEU A 29 -33.16 -35.43 2.96
N MET A 30 -32.53 -36.54 3.38
CA MET A 30 -31.39 -36.52 4.30
C MET A 30 -30.01 -36.51 3.62
N THR A 31 -29.94 -36.73 2.30
CA THR A 31 -28.66 -36.82 1.55
C THR A 31 -28.25 -35.52 0.86
N LEU A 32 -28.97 -34.42 1.04
CA LEU A 32 -28.64 -33.10 0.47
C LEU A 32 -27.99 -32.12 1.46
N LEU A 33 -27.63 -32.56 2.67
CA LEU A 33 -26.93 -31.74 3.68
C LEU A 33 -25.40 -31.96 3.73
N MET A 34 -24.83 -32.80 2.85
CA MET A 34 -23.38 -33.04 2.80
C MET A 34 -22.77 -32.35 1.58
N GLY A 35 -22.49 -31.06 1.72
CA GLY A 35 -21.80 -30.30 0.66
C GLY A 35 -21.32 -28.92 1.08
N CYS A 36 -21.82 -28.36 2.18
CA CYS A 36 -21.14 -27.25 2.82
C CYS A 36 -19.95 -27.83 3.58
N THR A 37 -18.75 -27.71 3.00
CA THR A 37 -17.48 -27.83 3.72
C THR A 37 -17.39 -26.70 4.75
N GLY A 38 -18.24 -26.78 5.79
CA GLY A 38 -18.26 -25.85 6.89
C GLY A 38 -16.90 -25.89 7.55
N ILE A 39 -16.25 -24.73 7.60
CA ILE A 39 -15.03 -24.55 8.38
C ILE A 39 -15.37 -24.96 9.81
N SER A 40 -14.60 -25.89 10.39
CA SER A 40 -14.85 -26.35 11.75
C SER A 40 -14.77 -25.18 12.74
N PRO A 41 -15.55 -25.20 13.85
CA PRO A 41 -15.48 -24.14 14.87
C PRO A 41 -14.05 -23.90 15.39
N GLU A 42 -13.26 -24.97 15.52
CA GLU A 42 -11.85 -24.92 15.92
C GLU A 42 -11.00 -24.18 14.89
N ARG A 43 -11.20 -24.47 13.60
CA ARG A 43 -10.47 -23.77 12.53
C ARG A 43 -10.91 -22.31 12.44
N LEU A 44 -12.20 -22.02 12.64
CA LEU A 44 -12.70 -20.64 12.71
C LEU A 44 -12.05 -19.88 13.87
N ALA A 45 -11.87 -20.47 15.05
CA ALA A 45 -11.23 -19.81 16.19
C ALA A 45 -9.77 -19.40 15.89
N GLY A 46 -9.08 -20.13 15.01
CA GLY A 46 -7.73 -19.82 14.54
C GLY A 46 -7.63 -18.75 13.45
N MET A 47 -8.76 -18.17 13.00
CA MET A 47 -8.79 -17.21 11.90
C MET A 47 -9.03 -15.77 12.39
N ALA A 48 -8.69 -14.82 11.53
CA ALA A 48 -9.16 -13.45 11.62
C ALA A 48 -10.44 -13.29 10.77
N THR A 49 -11.25 -12.29 11.09
CA THR A 49 -12.32 -11.82 10.20
C THR A 49 -11.93 -10.47 9.65
N VAL A 50 -12.05 -10.27 8.35
CA VAL A 50 -11.93 -8.97 7.69
C VAL A 50 -13.30 -8.60 7.18
N GLU A 51 -13.70 -7.35 7.37
CA GLU A 51 -14.97 -6.82 6.87
C GLU A 51 -14.82 -5.37 6.43
N VAL A 52 -15.76 -4.90 5.62
CA VAL A 52 -15.85 -3.50 5.22
C VAL A 52 -16.94 -2.78 6.00
N ALA A 53 -16.80 -1.47 6.14
CA ALA A 53 -17.87 -0.62 6.66
C ALA A 53 -19.14 -0.73 5.82
N ASP A 54 -20.29 -0.53 6.47
CA ASP A 54 -21.62 -0.65 5.84
C ASP A 54 -21.71 0.12 4.52
N GLY A 55 -22.37 -0.50 3.53
CA GLY A 55 -22.56 0.07 2.20
C GLY A 55 -21.36 -0.06 1.25
N HIS A 56 -20.28 -0.72 1.68
CA HIS A 56 -19.12 -0.99 0.84
C HIS A 56 -19.00 -2.49 0.54
N THR A 57 -18.20 -2.82 -0.48
CA THR A 57 -17.81 -4.20 -0.80
C THR A 57 -16.30 -4.27 -0.90
N MET A 58 -15.73 -5.44 -0.64
CA MET A 58 -14.32 -5.71 -0.89
C MET A 58 -14.12 -7.00 -1.66
N HIS A 59 -12.93 -7.17 -2.21
CA HIS A 59 -12.43 -8.45 -2.66
C HIS A 59 -10.97 -8.63 -2.20
N SER A 60 -10.56 -9.89 -2.04
CA SER A 60 -9.17 -10.22 -1.75
C SER A 60 -8.36 -10.25 -3.04
N VAL A 61 -7.20 -9.60 -3.03
CA VAL A 61 -6.26 -9.61 -4.18
C VAL A 61 -5.40 -10.88 -4.16
N ASP A 62 -5.13 -11.42 -2.97
CA ASP A 62 -4.23 -12.57 -2.78
C ASP A 62 -4.89 -13.92 -3.12
N SER A 63 -6.22 -13.96 -3.14
CA SER A 63 -6.97 -15.15 -3.53
C SER A 63 -7.39 -15.07 -5.00
N GLU A 64 -7.38 -16.19 -5.72
CA GLU A 64 -7.99 -16.28 -7.06
C GLU A 64 -9.51 -15.98 -7.04
N MET A 65 -10.10 -15.82 -5.86
CA MET A 65 -11.51 -15.60 -5.64
C MET A 65 -11.88 -14.11 -5.74
N LYS A 66 -12.28 -13.69 -6.94
CA LYS A 66 -12.83 -12.34 -7.23
C LYS A 66 -14.29 -12.16 -6.76
N LEU A 67 -14.63 -12.70 -5.60
CA LEU A 67 -15.98 -12.53 -5.05
C LEU A 67 -16.02 -11.24 -4.22
N PHE A 68 -16.86 -10.30 -4.66
CA PHE A 68 -17.21 -9.12 -3.87
C PHE A 68 -18.01 -9.58 -2.65
N THR A 69 -17.48 -9.29 -1.47
CA THR A 69 -18.07 -9.66 -0.18
C THR A 69 -17.98 -8.49 0.78
N ASP A 70 -18.85 -8.48 1.78
CA ASP A 70 -18.80 -7.56 2.91
C ASP A 70 -17.86 -8.08 4.02
N SER A 71 -17.68 -9.39 4.10
CA SER A 71 -16.86 -10.06 5.12
C SER A 71 -16.17 -11.32 4.60
N VAL A 72 -14.98 -11.63 5.12
CA VAL A 72 -14.20 -12.84 4.81
C VAL A 72 -13.37 -13.28 6.01
N ASN A 73 -13.27 -14.59 6.24
CA ASN A 73 -12.35 -15.14 7.23
C ASN A 73 -11.01 -15.46 6.58
N VAL A 74 -9.91 -15.06 7.20
CA VAL A 74 -8.56 -15.32 6.70
C VAL A 74 -7.68 -15.94 7.78
N GLU A 75 -6.72 -16.74 7.34
CA GLU A 75 -5.69 -17.29 8.23
C GLU A 75 -4.72 -16.17 8.66
N PRO A 76 -4.03 -16.29 9.81
CA PRO A 76 -3.07 -15.29 10.24
C PRO A 76 -1.95 -15.09 9.21
N GLY A 77 -1.62 -13.85 8.88
CA GLY A 77 -0.67 -13.56 7.81
C GLY A 77 -0.82 -12.17 7.23
N ILE A 78 -0.03 -11.87 6.20
CA ILE A 78 -0.17 -10.62 5.44
C ILE A 78 -1.23 -10.85 4.37
N HIS A 79 -2.20 -9.94 4.30
CA HIS A 79 -3.27 -9.98 3.32
C HIS A 79 -3.43 -8.64 2.62
N VAL A 80 -3.90 -8.69 1.37
CA VAL A 80 -4.22 -7.55 0.52
C VAL A 80 -5.70 -7.60 0.14
N PHE A 81 -6.41 -6.53 0.46
CA PHE A 81 -7.82 -6.33 0.13
C PHE A 81 -8.02 -5.06 -0.68
N GLU A 82 -8.99 -5.08 -1.57
CA GLU A 82 -9.44 -3.90 -2.29
C GLU A 82 -10.90 -3.61 -1.95
N MET A 83 -11.13 -2.46 -1.32
CA MET A 83 -12.47 -1.97 -1.01
C MET A 83 -12.97 -1.04 -2.12
N THR A 84 -14.17 -1.30 -2.62
CA THR A 84 -14.86 -0.44 -3.58
C THR A 84 -15.31 0.83 -2.87
N THR A 85 -14.78 1.99 -3.28
CA THR A 85 -15.12 3.29 -2.68
C THR A 85 -16.23 4.02 -3.45
N SER A 86 -16.29 3.83 -4.77
CA SER A 86 -17.32 4.40 -5.65
C SER A 86 -17.28 3.70 -7.01
N CYS A 87 -18.40 3.72 -7.74
CA CYS A 87 -18.47 3.23 -9.12
C CYS A 87 -19.25 4.23 -9.98
N TYR A 88 -18.70 4.57 -11.16
CA TYR A 88 -19.35 5.43 -12.14
C TYR A 88 -19.16 4.85 -13.54
N SER A 89 -20.26 4.62 -14.27
CA SER A 89 -20.24 4.13 -15.67
C SER A 89 -19.30 2.94 -15.90
N ASN A 90 -19.40 1.90 -15.06
CA ASN A 90 -18.57 0.68 -15.05
C ASN A 90 -17.10 0.87 -14.65
N ASN A 91 -16.68 2.08 -14.26
CA ASN A 91 -15.38 2.33 -13.65
C ASN A 91 -15.53 2.42 -12.14
N CYS A 92 -14.98 1.46 -11.43
CA CYS A 92 -14.96 1.43 -9.98
C CYS A 92 -13.59 1.89 -9.46
N PHE A 93 -13.63 2.71 -8.40
CA PHE A 93 -12.43 3.16 -7.69
C PHE A 93 -12.22 2.30 -6.45
N TYR A 94 -11.05 1.68 -6.37
CA TYR A 94 -10.68 0.80 -5.29
C TYR A 94 -9.66 1.46 -4.37
N ARG A 95 -9.71 1.05 -3.11
CA ARG A 95 -8.68 1.36 -2.12
C ARG A 95 -8.05 0.07 -1.64
N THR A 96 -6.74 -0.03 -1.79
CA THR A 96 -5.96 -1.20 -1.40
C THR A 96 -5.53 -1.11 0.06
N TYR A 97 -5.69 -2.21 0.79
CA TYR A 97 -5.31 -2.39 2.18
C TYR A 97 -4.41 -3.61 2.30
N ARG A 98 -3.16 -3.40 2.70
CA ARG A 98 -2.19 -4.45 2.98
C ARG A 98 -1.85 -4.42 4.47
N PHE A 99 -2.19 -5.47 5.21
CA PHE A 99 -1.91 -5.55 6.64
C PHE A 99 -1.69 -6.98 7.10
N LYS A 100 -1.07 -7.12 8.27
CA LYS A 100 -0.92 -8.40 8.95
C LYS A 100 -2.14 -8.68 9.82
N ALA A 101 -2.93 -9.67 9.45
CA ALA A 101 -4.04 -10.17 10.24
C ALA A 101 -3.54 -11.19 11.28
N GLU A 102 -4.04 -11.09 12.51
CA GLU A 102 -3.79 -12.00 13.61
C GLU A 102 -5.08 -12.74 13.99
N ALA A 103 -4.97 -13.99 14.44
CA ALA A 103 -6.12 -14.79 14.83
C ALA A 103 -6.91 -14.13 15.97
N GLY A 104 -8.23 -14.33 15.96
CA GLY A 104 -9.10 -13.87 17.05
C GLY A 104 -9.51 -12.39 16.98
N TYR A 105 -9.06 -11.66 15.96
CA TYR A 105 -9.47 -10.27 15.73
C TYR A 105 -10.44 -10.12 14.56
N LEU A 106 -11.21 -9.04 14.61
CA LEU A 106 -12.00 -8.52 13.50
C LEU A 106 -11.36 -7.23 13.01
N TYR A 107 -11.05 -7.17 11.72
CA TYR A 107 -10.48 -6.00 11.04
C TYR A 107 -11.55 -5.36 10.17
N ARG A 108 -11.99 -4.15 10.53
CA ARG A 108 -12.97 -3.40 9.76
C ARG A 108 -12.30 -2.32 8.93
N LEU A 109 -12.39 -2.44 7.60
CA LEU A 109 -11.87 -1.49 6.64
C LEU A 109 -12.82 -0.28 6.54
N MET A 110 -12.30 0.91 6.80
CA MET A 110 -13.09 2.14 6.86
C MET A 110 -12.85 3.06 5.65
N PRO A 111 -13.85 3.80 5.14
CA PRO A 111 -13.69 4.72 4.01
C PRO A 111 -12.72 5.87 4.29
N ASP A 112 -12.46 6.19 5.56
CA ASP A 112 -11.52 7.22 6.01
C ASP A 112 -10.05 6.78 6.03
N GLN A 113 -9.75 5.60 5.46
CA GLN A 113 -8.39 5.02 5.42
C GLN A 113 -7.87 4.57 6.78
N SER A 114 -8.74 4.22 7.71
CA SER A 114 -8.34 3.47 8.92
C SER A 114 -8.76 2.00 8.81
N ILE A 115 -8.10 1.14 9.57
CA ILE A 115 -8.59 -0.22 9.86
C ILE A 115 -8.85 -0.30 11.35
N LEU A 116 -10.10 -0.51 11.76
CA LEU A 116 -10.42 -0.73 13.15
C LEU A 116 -10.09 -2.18 13.51
N VAL A 117 -9.36 -2.38 14.60
CA VAL A 117 -9.10 -3.71 15.17
C VAL A 117 -10.06 -3.91 16.33
N LEU A 118 -11.00 -4.83 16.18
CA LEU A 118 -12.07 -5.11 17.13
C LEU A 118 -11.89 -6.51 17.72
N ASP A 119 -12.43 -6.70 18.91
CA ASP A 119 -12.53 -8.02 19.54
C ASP A 119 -13.59 -8.85 18.80
N ARG A 120 -13.18 -9.96 18.16
CA ARG A 120 -14.06 -10.77 17.32
C ARG A 120 -15.16 -11.48 18.11
N ASN A 121 -14.86 -11.84 19.37
CA ASN A 121 -15.78 -12.61 20.21
C ASN A 121 -16.72 -11.72 21.02
N ASP A 122 -16.46 -10.41 21.05
CA ASP A 122 -17.30 -9.45 21.74
C ASP A 122 -18.53 -9.09 20.90
N ARG A 123 -19.72 -9.30 21.46
CA ARG A 123 -20.99 -8.92 20.83
C ARG A 123 -21.11 -7.41 20.60
N HIS A 124 -20.40 -6.61 21.40
CA HIS A 124 -20.36 -5.15 21.26
C HIS A 124 -19.22 -4.66 20.37
N GLN A 125 -18.42 -5.58 19.81
CA GLN A 125 -17.30 -5.27 18.92
C GLN A 125 -16.37 -4.18 19.49
N ARG A 126 -15.99 -4.32 20.77
CA ARG A 126 -15.08 -3.39 21.44
C ARG A 126 -13.82 -3.13 20.61
N LYS A 127 -13.51 -1.85 20.38
CA LYS A 127 -12.29 -1.41 19.73
C LYS A 127 -11.07 -1.71 20.60
N LEU A 128 -10.15 -2.49 20.06
CA LEU A 128 -8.86 -2.83 20.67
C LEU A 128 -7.72 -1.98 20.11
N GLY A 129 -7.85 -1.52 18.87
CA GLY A 129 -6.83 -0.72 18.23
C GLY A 129 -7.27 -0.17 16.88
N GLU A 130 -6.30 0.42 16.19
CA GLU A 130 -6.47 1.00 14.87
C GLU A 130 -5.16 0.86 14.09
N LEU A 131 -5.25 0.44 12.84
CA LEU A 131 -4.14 0.46 11.89
C LEU A 131 -4.32 1.65 10.97
N THR A 132 -3.22 2.37 10.73
CA THR A 132 -3.19 3.55 9.86
C THR A 132 -2.18 3.33 8.73
N PRO A 133 -2.38 3.97 7.58
CA PRO A 133 -1.54 3.77 6.42
C PRO A 133 -0.12 4.32 6.67
N TYR A 134 0.87 3.60 6.15
CA TYR A 134 2.28 3.99 6.11
C TYR A 134 2.92 3.51 4.80
N GLY A 135 4.21 3.81 4.66
CA GLY A 135 4.93 3.54 3.40
C GLY A 135 4.74 4.65 2.37
N SER A 136 5.54 4.59 1.30
CA SER A 136 5.46 5.52 0.18
C SER A 136 4.24 5.28 -0.73
N SER A 137 3.73 4.05 -0.77
CA SER A 137 2.56 3.65 -1.54
C SER A 137 1.24 4.00 -0.87
N GLY A 138 1.23 4.19 0.46
CA GLY A 138 0.01 4.43 1.24
C GLY A 138 -0.95 3.22 1.32
N ILE A 139 -0.50 2.03 0.94
CA ILE A 139 -1.31 0.80 0.96
C ILE A 139 -0.99 -0.11 2.14
N ASP A 140 0.15 0.08 2.83
CA ASP A 140 0.56 -0.74 3.97
C ASP A 140 -0.03 -0.15 5.26
N TYR A 141 -0.67 -0.97 6.10
CA TYR A 141 -1.33 -0.53 7.32
C TYR A 141 -0.71 -1.20 8.53
N GLY A 142 -0.47 -0.40 9.57
CA GLY A 142 0.20 -0.84 10.78
C GLY A 142 -0.20 -0.05 12.01
N THR A 143 0.19 -0.57 13.16
CA THR A 143 0.08 0.12 14.45
C THR A 143 1.03 1.32 14.52
N SER A 144 0.77 2.24 15.43
CA SER A 144 1.66 3.39 15.68
C SER A 144 3.13 3.00 15.90
N GLY A 145 3.39 1.90 16.61
CA GLY A 145 4.73 1.35 16.82
C GLY A 145 5.42 0.88 15.53
N GLN A 146 4.69 0.17 14.66
CA GLN A 146 5.22 -0.27 13.36
C GLN A 146 5.53 0.92 12.45
N ILE A 147 4.66 1.93 12.44
CA ILE A 147 4.86 3.15 11.66
C ILE A 147 6.10 3.92 12.14
N GLN A 148 6.29 4.02 13.44
CA GLN A 148 7.48 4.65 14.01
C GLN A 148 8.76 3.90 13.64
N ALA A 149 8.76 2.57 13.74
CA ALA A 149 9.89 1.74 13.32
C ALA A 149 10.21 1.93 11.82
N TYR A 150 9.19 1.89 10.96
CA TYR A 150 9.36 2.15 9.52
C TYR A 150 9.98 3.52 9.25
N ARG A 151 9.48 4.59 9.89
CA ARG A 151 10.03 5.95 9.75
C ARG A 151 11.49 6.03 10.20
N GLN A 152 11.85 5.36 11.29
CA GLN A 152 13.22 5.32 11.77
C GLN A 152 14.14 4.60 10.78
N ASP A 153 13.69 3.50 10.19
CA ASP A 153 14.50 2.75 9.23
C ASP A 153 14.66 3.51 7.91
N VAL A 154 13.61 4.16 7.40
CA VAL A 154 13.71 5.07 6.24
C VAL A 154 14.69 6.20 6.52
N ALA A 155 14.61 6.84 7.70
CA ALA A 155 15.53 7.91 8.08
C ALA A 155 16.98 7.43 8.16
N LYS A 156 17.23 6.23 8.71
CA LYS A 156 18.57 5.62 8.73
C LYS A 156 19.09 5.33 7.33
N GLN A 157 18.25 4.78 6.45
CA GLN A 157 18.64 4.50 5.06
C GLN A 157 18.97 5.78 4.30
N GLN A 158 18.16 6.84 4.47
CA GLN A 158 18.42 8.15 3.87
C GLN A 158 19.71 8.77 4.41
N ALA A 159 19.95 8.71 5.71
CA ALA A 159 21.19 9.19 6.32
C ALA A 159 22.42 8.41 5.80
N ALA A 160 22.32 7.10 5.68
CA ALA A 160 23.39 6.25 5.15
C ALA A 160 23.66 6.53 3.66
N ALA A 161 22.62 6.69 2.85
CA ALA A 161 22.75 7.05 1.43
C ALA A 161 23.40 8.43 1.28
N GLN A 162 22.98 9.41 2.08
CA GLN A 162 23.57 10.75 2.07
C GLN A 162 25.04 10.73 2.49
N ALA A 163 25.39 9.95 3.52
CA ALA A 163 26.79 9.78 3.94
C ALA A 163 27.63 9.14 2.83
N ALA A 164 27.11 8.10 2.17
CA ALA A 164 27.79 7.44 1.05
C ALA A 164 28.04 8.40 -0.13
N LEU A 165 27.07 9.26 -0.47
CA LEU A 165 27.23 10.28 -1.51
C LEU A 165 28.32 11.30 -1.14
N ILE A 166 28.35 11.76 0.11
CA ILE A 166 29.38 12.70 0.59
C ILE A 166 30.77 12.05 0.53
N ASP A 167 30.89 10.80 0.94
CA ASP A 167 32.17 10.08 0.90
C ASP A 167 32.63 9.82 -0.53
N GLN A 168 31.72 9.51 -1.45
CA GLN A 168 32.03 9.41 -2.88
C GLN A 168 32.54 10.75 -3.43
N ARG A 169 31.89 11.88 -3.09
CA ARG A 169 32.35 13.21 -3.50
C ARG A 169 33.73 13.54 -2.93
N ARG A 170 34.00 13.17 -1.69
CA ARG A 170 35.34 13.34 -1.08
C ARG A 170 36.41 12.54 -1.81
N GLN A 171 36.10 11.31 -2.23
CA GLN A 171 37.02 10.49 -3.01
C GLN A 171 37.29 11.08 -4.40
N ASN A 172 36.26 11.69 -5.01
CA ASN A 172 36.36 12.33 -6.33
C ASN A 172 36.97 13.73 -6.29
N LEU A 173 37.18 14.31 -5.10
CA LEU A 173 37.67 15.68 -4.92
C LEU A 173 38.94 15.99 -5.73
N PRO A 174 39.98 15.13 -5.77
CA PRO A 174 41.18 15.41 -6.57
C PRO A 174 40.91 15.54 -8.08
N LEU A 175 39.96 14.75 -8.60
CA LEU A 175 39.54 14.80 -10.00
C LEU A 175 38.71 16.06 -10.28
N MET A 176 37.84 16.41 -9.34
CA MET A 176 36.97 17.60 -9.43
C MET A 176 37.74 18.91 -9.33
N THR A 177 38.92 18.91 -8.71
CA THR A 177 39.81 20.07 -8.62
C THR A 177 40.85 20.14 -9.74
N LYS A 178 40.80 19.25 -10.73
CA LYS A 178 41.76 19.30 -11.84
C LYS A 178 41.32 20.37 -12.86
N PRO A 179 42.17 21.34 -13.24
CA PRO A 179 41.85 22.24 -14.35
C PRO A 179 41.45 21.46 -15.60
N GLY A 180 40.37 21.89 -16.26
CA GLY A 180 39.73 21.20 -17.38
C GLY A 180 38.75 20.09 -17.00
N ALA A 181 38.57 19.75 -15.72
CA ALA A 181 37.56 18.80 -15.29
C ALA A 181 36.15 19.30 -15.64
N LYS A 182 35.33 18.42 -16.23
CA LYS A 182 33.93 18.67 -16.57
C LYS A 182 33.07 18.39 -15.34
N LEU A 183 32.39 19.41 -14.84
CA LEU A 183 31.56 19.34 -13.63
C LEU A 183 30.10 19.64 -13.97
N CYS A 184 29.19 18.93 -13.30
CA CYS A 184 27.77 19.24 -13.31
C CYS A 184 27.26 19.60 -11.93
N GLN A 185 26.20 20.41 -11.91
CA GLN A 185 25.44 20.70 -10.71
C GLN A 185 23.96 20.74 -11.05
N VAL A 186 23.13 20.07 -10.24
CA VAL A 186 21.68 20.11 -10.37
C VAL A 186 21.11 21.09 -9.37
N GLN A 187 20.40 22.11 -9.84
CA GLN A 187 19.67 23.08 -9.04
C GLN A 187 18.19 23.08 -9.47
N GLY A 188 17.32 22.52 -8.63
CA GLY A 188 15.92 22.31 -8.99
C GLY A 188 15.79 21.41 -10.22
N GLN A 189 15.16 21.91 -11.28
CA GLN A 189 15.01 21.19 -12.55
C GLN A 189 16.11 21.51 -13.57
N ILE A 190 17.14 22.27 -13.21
CA ILE A 190 18.20 22.68 -14.13
C ILE A 190 19.49 21.96 -13.78
N ARG A 191 20.12 21.36 -14.79
CA ARG A 191 21.49 20.85 -14.73
C ARG A 191 22.41 21.87 -15.40
N TYR A 192 23.36 22.41 -14.64
CA TYR A 192 24.44 23.24 -15.15
C TYR A 192 25.65 22.37 -15.44
N VAL A 193 26.36 22.66 -16.54
CA VAL A 193 27.61 22.00 -16.93
C VAL A 193 28.68 23.05 -17.14
N GLY A 194 29.86 22.80 -16.59
CA GLY A 194 30.99 23.69 -16.71
C GLY A 194 32.34 22.99 -16.62
N PHE A 195 33.40 23.76 -16.81
CA PHE A 195 34.77 23.29 -16.76
C PHE A 195 35.57 24.08 -15.74
N VAL A 196 36.41 23.38 -14.97
CA VAL A 196 37.32 24.00 -13.99
C VAL A 196 38.39 24.81 -14.71
N GLU A 197 38.55 26.09 -14.37
CA GLU A 197 39.57 26.97 -14.94
C GLU A 197 40.73 27.24 -13.97
N ALA A 198 40.42 27.41 -12.69
CA ALA A 198 41.40 27.69 -11.64
C ALA A 198 40.94 27.06 -10.32
N VAL A 199 41.89 26.84 -9.40
CA VAL A 199 41.63 26.21 -8.10
C VAL A 199 42.36 26.98 -6.99
N THR A 200 41.68 27.10 -5.86
CA THR A 200 42.21 27.65 -4.60
C THR A 200 42.12 26.58 -3.52
N ALA A 201 42.52 26.91 -2.28
CA ALA A 201 42.50 25.95 -1.18
C ALA A 201 41.09 25.41 -0.87
N ASP A 202 40.05 26.21 -1.05
CA ASP A 202 38.67 25.90 -0.66
C ASP A 202 37.66 25.92 -1.82
N LYS A 203 38.01 26.55 -2.95
CA LYS A 203 37.09 26.76 -4.08
C LYS A 203 37.70 26.42 -5.43
N VAL A 204 36.83 26.08 -6.36
CA VAL A 204 37.13 25.94 -7.79
C VAL A 204 36.45 27.07 -8.56
N GLN A 205 37.16 27.63 -9.53
CA GLN A 205 36.61 28.52 -10.55
C GLN A 205 36.08 27.67 -11.69
N ILE A 206 34.79 27.77 -11.98
CA ILE A 206 34.13 26.98 -13.01
C ILE A 206 33.56 27.94 -14.05
N ARG A 207 33.92 27.74 -15.32
CA ARG A 207 33.19 28.35 -16.44
C ARG A 207 32.00 27.47 -16.76
N VAL A 208 30.82 27.91 -16.36
CA VAL A 208 29.56 27.25 -16.71
C VAL A 208 29.23 27.62 -18.14
N VAL A 209 29.17 26.63 -19.02
CA VAL A 209 28.98 26.82 -20.47
C VAL A 209 27.61 26.40 -20.95
N GLU A 210 26.90 25.59 -20.15
CA GLU A 210 25.61 25.05 -20.51
C GLU A 210 24.69 24.96 -19.29
N GLY A 211 23.40 25.18 -19.53
CA GLY A 211 22.32 24.89 -18.60
C GLY A 211 21.21 24.20 -19.37
N MET A 212 20.76 23.05 -18.88
CA MET A 212 19.73 22.24 -19.50
C MET A 212 18.68 21.83 -18.47
N PHE A 213 17.46 21.55 -18.90
CA PHE A 213 16.50 20.91 -18.03
C PHE A 213 16.97 19.48 -17.70
N ASN A 214 16.92 19.12 -16.41
CA ASN A 214 17.26 17.80 -15.89
C ASN A 214 16.09 16.81 -16.06
N ASP A 215 15.30 16.97 -17.12
CA ASP A 215 14.29 16.02 -17.56
C ASP A 215 14.91 15.05 -18.59
N ASN A 216 14.18 14.00 -18.95
CA ASN A 216 14.66 13.01 -19.93
C ASN A 216 14.88 13.59 -21.34
N ASN A 217 14.49 14.84 -21.58
CA ASN A 217 14.54 15.46 -22.90
C ASN A 217 15.80 16.32 -23.09
N GLY A 218 16.48 16.72 -22.01
CA GLY A 218 17.78 17.41 -22.09
C GLY A 218 17.72 18.75 -22.82
N TYR A 219 16.58 19.46 -22.79
CA TYR A 219 16.44 20.73 -23.49
C TYR A 219 17.36 21.79 -22.90
N ALA A 220 18.15 22.43 -23.75
CA ALA A 220 18.96 23.58 -23.38
C ALA A 220 18.06 24.74 -22.92
N LEU A 221 18.52 25.46 -21.90
CA LEU A 221 17.84 26.68 -21.44
C LEU A 221 17.95 27.76 -22.52
N ALA A 222 16.78 28.24 -22.97
CA ALA A 222 16.71 29.38 -23.88
C ALA A 222 17.44 30.59 -23.25
N ASN A 223 18.30 31.23 -24.03
CA ASN A 223 19.10 32.39 -23.62
C ASN A 223 20.11 32.13 -22.48
N PHE A 224 20.57 30.89 -22.29
CA PHE A 224 21.69 30.64 -21.39
C PHE A 224 22.91 31.48 -21.80
N LYS A 225 23.50 32.19 -20.84
CA LYS A 225 24.75 32.94 -21.03
C LYS A 225 25.84 32.31 -20.18
N PRO A 226 26.99 31.94 -20.78
CA PRO A 226 28.11 31.42 -20.01
C PRO A 226 28.53 32.39 -18.91
N GLN A 227 28.85 31.83 -17.74
CA GLN A 227 29.25 32.60 -16.57
C GLN A 227 30.36 31.89 -15.80
N ILE A 228 31.13 32.66 -15.05
CA ILE A 228 32.18 32.15 -14.19
C ILE A 228 31.67 32.15 -12.75
N VAL A 229 31.79 31.02 -12.07
CA VAL A 229 31.41 30.86 -10.67
C VAL A 229 32.59 30.40 -9.85
N TRP A 230 32.68 30.85 -8.60
CA TRP A 230 33.61 30.36 -7.60
C TRP A 230 32.82 29.64 -6.52
N ASP A 231 32.97 28.32 -6.45
CA ASP A 231 32.16 27.49 -5.56
C ASP A 231 32.99 26.35 -4.94
N SER A 232 32.46 25.73 -3.88
CA SER A 232 33.05 24.54 -3.30
C SER A 232 32.95 23.37 -4.28
N PRO A 233 34.02 22.59 -4.51
CA PRO A 233 33.94 21.42 -5.37
C PRO A 233 32.88 20.42 -4.87
N LEU A 234 32.59 20.35 -3.57
CA LEU A 234 31.59 19.44 -3.00
C LEU A 234 30.12 19.78 -3.37
N ASN A 235 29.89 20.96 -3.94
CA ASN A 235 28.59 21.38 -4.46
C ASN A 235 28.36 20.93 -5.92
N TRP A 236 29.38 20.34 -6.54
CA TRP A 236 29.38 19.85 -7.91
C TRP A 236 29.58 18.34 -7.91
N ASP A 237 29.35 17.71 -9.06
CA ASP A 237 29.66 16.31 -9.33
C ASP A 237 30.49 16.24 -10.63
N LEU A 238 31.26 15.16 -10.82
CA LEU A 238 31.89 14.91 -12.12
C LEU A 238 30.81 14.60 -13.15
N CYS A 239 30.86 15.26 -14.30
CA CYS A 239 30.03 14.86 -15.42
C CYS A 239 30.52 13.54 -15.99
N GLU A 240 29.57 12.65 -16.29
CA GLU A 240 29.76 11.58 -17.28
C GLU A 240 29.85 12.13 -18.72
#